data_AF-A0A359B7A9-F1
#
_entry.id   AF-A0A359B7A9-F1
#
_cell.length_a   1.000
_cell.length_b   1.000
_cell.length_c   1.000
_cell.angle_alpha   90.00
_cell.angle_beta   90.00
_cell.angle_gamma   90.00
#
_symmetry.space_group_name_H-M   'P 1'
#
loop_
_entity.id
_entity.type
_entity.pdbx_description
1 polymer ?
#
loop_
_entity_poly.entity_id
_entity_poly.type
_entity_poly.pdbx_seq_one_letter_code
_entity_poly.pdbx_strand_id
1 'polypeptide(L)' 'MDSLYSIGKVILGFGFIMVLVGGLLMVAGKVTGLGRLPGDILVQRGNFTFYFPVVTMVLVSLLLTLVLNLVFRR' A
#
# COMPACT_ATOMS: atom_id res chain seq x y z
N MET A 1 -19.77 -13.11 24.07
CA MET A 1 -19.32 -13.49 22.71
C MET A 1 -18.82 -12.27 21.91
N ASP A 2 -19.27 -11.07 22.24
CA ASP A 2 -18.90 -9.81 21.54
C ASP A 2 -17.46 -9.33 21.77
N SER A 3 -16.86 -9.69 22.91
CA SER A 3 -15.48 -9.34 23.26
C SER A 3 -14.46 -10.03 22.36
N LEU A 4 -14.60 -11.34 22.14
CA LEU A 4 -13.75 -12.13 21.24
C LEU A 4 -13.85 -11.64 19.79
N TYR A 5 -15.05 -11.26 19.36
CA TYR A 5 -15.29 -10.73 18.02
C TYR A 5 -14.59 -9.38 17.80
N SER A 6 -14.66 -8.48 18.79
CA SER A 6 -13.98 -7.16 18.73
C SER A 6 -12.47 -7.32 18.73
N ILE A 7 -11.93 -8.23 19.54
CA ILE A 7 -10.50 -8.56 19.57
C ILE A 7 -10.06 -9.14 18.22
N GLY A 8 -10.85 -10.06 17.64
CA GLY A 8 -10.57 -10.63 16.32
C GLY A 8 -10.50 -9.59 15.21
N LYS A 9 -11.39 -8.59 15.21
CA LYS A 9 -11.34 -7.46 14.27
C LYS A 9 -10.06 -6.64 14.38
N VAL A 10 -9.61 -6.36 15.60
CA VAL A 10 -8.37 -5.59 15.82
C VAL A 10 -7.16 -6.38 15.33
N ILE A 11 -7.11 -7.68 15.61
CA ILE A 11 -6.02 -8.56 15.14
C ILE A 11 -5.98 -8.61 13.61
N LEU A 12 -7.13 -8.79 12.95
CA LEU A 12 -7.20 -8.83 11.49
C LEU A 12 -6.81 -7.49 10.86
N GLY A 13 -7.27 -6.36 11.43
CA GLY A 13 -6.90 -5.03 10.96
C GLY A 13 -5.40 -4.75 11.09
N PHE A 14 -4.80 -5.11 12.22
CA PHE A 14 -3.38 -4.94 12.46
C PHE A 14 -2.52 -5.84 11.57
N GLY A 15 -2.92 -7.11 11.39
CA GLY A 15 -2.25 -8.04 10.48
C GLY A 15 -2.30 -7.57 9.03
N PHE A 16 -3.42 -7.01 8.59
CA PHE A 16 -3.54 -6.42 7.24
C PHE A 16 -2.56 -5.26 7.05
N ILE A 17 -2.49 -4.33 8.00
CA ILE A 17 -1.54 -3.20 7.96
C ILE A 17 -0.10 -3.71 7.92
N MET A 18 0.25 -4.70 8.73
CA MET A 18 1.58 -5.32 8.74
C MET A 18 1.97 -5.91 7.38
N VAL A 19 1.05 -6.63 6.71
CA VAL A 19 1.28 -7.20 5.38
C VAL A 19 1.51 -6.10 4.34
N LEU A 20 0.76 -5.01 4.42
CA LEU A 20 0.90 -3.87 3.50
C LEU A 20 2.23 -3.15 3.69
N VAL A 21 2.61 -2.87 4.94
CA VAL A 21 3.89 -2.24 5.26
C VAL A 21 5.06 -3.15 4.87
N GLY A 22 4.99 -4.44 5.19
CA GLY A 22 5.99 -5.44 4.79
C GLY A 22 6.11 -5.56 3.27
N GLY A 23 4.99 -5.57 2.55
CA GLY A 23 4.97 -5.57 1.08
C GLY A 23 5.59 -4.32 0.49
N LEU A 24 5.25 -3.13 1.02
CA LEU A 24 5.85 -1.86 0.62
C LEU A 24 7.36 -1.83 0.88
N LEU A 25 7.82 -2.32 2.02
CA LEU A 25 9.25 -2.40 2.35
C LEU A 25 10.00 -3.41 1.47
N MET A 26 9.39 -4.55 1.14
CA MET A 26 9.99 -5.56 0.26
C MET A 26 10.18 -5.02 -1.15
N VAL A 27 9.22 -4.24 -1.64
CA VAL A 27 9.34 -3.52 -2.90
C VAL A 27 10.37 -2.41 -2.77
N ALA A 28 10.28 -1.55 -1.76
CA ALA A 28 11.22 -0.45 -1.54
C ALA A 28 12.67 -0.93 -1.44
N GLY A 29 12.91 -2.08 -0.81
CA GLY A 29 14.23 -2.72 -0.70
C GLY A 29 14.75 -3.33 -2.00
N LYS A 30 13.88 -3.75 -2.93
CA LYS A 30 14.28 -4.17 -4.29
C LYS A 30 14.47 -3.00 -5.25
N VAL A 31 13.83 -1.88 -4.94
CA VAL A 31 13.90 -0.62 -5.68
C VAL A 31 15.25 0.09 -5.49
N THR A 32 16.03 -0.22 -4.46
CA THR A 32 17.33 0.43 -4.17
C THR A 32 18.44 0.17 -5.20
N GLY A 33 18.23 -0.74 -6.17
CA GLY A 33 19.15 -0.90 -7.29
C GLY A 33 18.97 0.13 -8.41
N LEU A 34 17.77 0.71 -8.59
CA LEU A 34 17.45 1.60 -9.74
C LEU A 34 16.15 2.44 -9.63
N GLY A 35 15.52 2.51 -8.45
CA GLY A 35 14.46 3.47 -8.12
C GLY A 35 13.05 3.19 -8.68
N ARG A 36 12.75 1.98 -9.19
CA ARG A 36 11.49 1.76 -9.95
C ARG A 36 10.72 0.52 -9.48
N LEU A 37 9.49 0.75 -9.06
CA LEU A 37 8.45 -0.28 -9.05
C LEU A 37 8.14 -0.65 -10.51
N PRO A 38 8.04 -1.95 -10.86
CA PRO A 38 7.56 -2.35 -12.18
C PRO A 38 6.12 -1.83 -12.36
N GLY A 39 5.95 -0.83 -13.22
CA GLY A 39 4.66 -0.16 -13.49
C GLY A 39 4.64 1.34 -13.16
N ASP A 40 5.64 1.87 -12.44
CA ASP A 40 5.77 3.32 -12.25
C ASP A 40 6.41 3.96 -13.50
N ILE A 41 5.76 4.99 -14.04
CA ILE A 41 6.19 5.62 -15.30
C ILE A 41 7.24 6.68 -14.96
N LEU A 42 8.50 6.40 -15.32
CA LEU A 42 9.60 7.35 -15.21
C LEU A 42 10.05 7.78 -16.60
N VAL A 43 9.78 9.03 -16.96
CA VAL A 43 10.27 9.64 -18.20
C VAL A 43 11.45 10.54 -17.85
N GLN A 44 12.66 10.10 -18.18
CA GLN A 44 13.87 10.93 -18.10
C GLN A 44 14.27 11.39 -19.51
N ARG A 45 14.32 12.71 -19.73
CA ARG A 45 14.86 13.33 -20.94
C ARG A 45 15.79 14.49 -20.55
N GLY A 46 17.11 14.28 -20.65
CA GLY A 46 18.10 15.31 -20.30
C GLY A 46 17.94 15.76 -18.84
N ASN A 47 17.71 17.06 -18.62
CA ASN A 47 17.42 17.62 -17.28
C ASN A 47 15.98 17.43 -16.79
N PHE A 48 15.10 16.82 -17.59
CA PHE A 48 13.70 16.61 -17.22
C PHE A 48 13.48 15.19 -16.68
N THR A 49 12.94 15.09 -15.47
CA THR A 49 12.55 13.82 -14.84
C THR A 49 11.08 13.90 -14.44
N PHE A 50 10.24 13.09 -15.06
CA PHE A 50 8.82 12.94 -14.70
C PHE A 50 8.59 11.56 -14.10
N TYR A 51 8.09 11.51 -12.88
CA TYR A 51 7.79 10.29 -12.14
C TYR A 51 6.28 10.20 -11.86
N PHE A 52 5.66 9.12 -12.30
CA PHE A 52 4.24 8.86 -12.08
C PHE A 52 4.04 7.48 -11.43
N PRO A 53 3.82 7.44 -10.11
CA PRO A 53 3.75 6.20 -9.34
C PRO A 53 2.38 5.54 -9.41
N VAL A 54 2.01 5.02 -10.58
CA VAL A 54 0.69 4.42 -10.86
C VAL A 54 0.38 3.31 -9.87
N VAL A 55 1.32 2.38 -9.66
CA VAL A 55 1.10 1.18 -8.86
C VAL A 55 0.92 1.56 -7.40
N THR A 56 1.70 2.53 -6.93
CA THR A 56 1.59 3.07 -5.58
C THR A 56 0.24 3.72 -5.35
N MET A 57 -0.25 4.54 -6.30
CA MET A 57 -1.54 5.21 -6.17
C MET A 57 -2.71 4.22 -6.15
N VAL A 58 -2.66 3.18 -6.99
CA VAL A 58 -3.68 2.11 -7.00
C VAL A 58 -3.69 1.35 -5.69
N LEU A 59 -2.51 0.96 -5.18
CA LEU A 59 -2.38 0.28 -3.89
C LEU A 59 -2.96 1.12 -2.75
N VAL A 60 -2.55 2.39 -2.64
CA VAL A 60 -3.05 3.31 -1.62
C VAL A 60 -4.56 3.47 -1.72
N SER A 61 -5.11 3.65 -2.92
CA SER A 61 -6.55 3.78 -3.16
C SER A 61 -7.32 2.53 -2.73
N LEU A 62 -6.84 1.34 -3.08
CA LEU A 62 -7.49 0.08 -2.72
C LEU A 62 -7.50 -0.11 -1.20
N LEU A 63 -6.38 0.21 -0.56
CA LEU A 63 -6.17 0.14 0.88
C LEU A 63 -7.13 1.09 1.61
N LEU A 64 -7.17 2.36 1.18
CA LEU A 64 -8.09 3.35 1.72
C LEU A 64 -9.54 2.93 1.52
N THR A 65 -9.88 2.40 0.34
CA THR A 65 -11.23 1.94 0.04
C THR A 65 -11.65 0.79 0.97
N LEU A 66 -10.77 -0.19 1.21
CA LEU A 66 -11.03 -1.29 2.14
C LEU A 66 -11.19 -0.80 3.58
N VAL A 67 -10.32 0.11 4.04
CA VAL A 67 -10.39 0.69 5.38
C VAL A 67 -11.67 1.52 5.54
N LEU A 68 -11.96 2.43 4.60
CA LEU A 68 -13.16 3.26 4.65
C LEU A 68 -14.42 2.40 4.59
N ASN A 69 -14.47 1.38 3.73
CA ASN A 69 -15.59 0.45 3.66
C ASN A 69 -15.77 -0.33 4.97
N LEU A 70 -14.69 -0.81 5.59
CA LEU A 70 -14.77 -1.52 6.87
C LEU A 70 -15.18 -0.61 8.05
N VAL A 71 -14.78 0.67 8.03
CA VAL A 71 -15.04 1.64 9.11
C VAL A 71 -16.41 2.32 8.95
N PHE A 72 -16.76 2.75 7.75
CA PHE A 72 -17.97 3.53 7.45
C PHE A 72 -19.16 2.67 7.03
N ARG A 73 -18.95 1.43 6.56
CA ARG A 73 -20.02 0.51 6.17
C ARG A 73 -20.39 -0.49 7.27
N ARG A 74 -20.32 -0.03 8.52
CA ARG A 74 -21.03 -0.69 9.63
C ARG A 74 -22.53 -0.63 9.38
#